data_AF-A0A1C7MIT1-F1
#
_entry.id   AF-A0A1C7MIT1-F1
#
_cell.length_a   1.000
_cell.length_b   1.000
_cell.length_c   1.000
_cell.angle_alpha   90.00
_cell.angle_beta   90.00
_cell.angle_gamma   90.00
#
_symmetry.space_group_name_H-M   'P 1'
#
loop_
_entity.id
_entity.type
_entity.pdbx_description
1 polymer ?
#
loop_
_entity_poly.entity_id
_entity_poly.type
_entity_poly.pdbx_seq_one_letter_code
_entity_poly.pdbx_strand_id
1 'polypeptide(L)'
;MSKVVPFPRYPLPTASGAHSSASRIPPVPPTSTYWSFPIASSTGSQRPRKTYMMGTLNATPDSFSDGSAHDTLPDALAYATSAVAAGADIIDIGGYSTRPGADYVSPEEEFSRVIPVVQAIRGLWQEGSGPGTVSQARNVKTAAALISVDTFRWEVAEEAVHAGANCINDVYAFTGPEYPLSQASAEHFVKMRQVARDLAVPVVLMHSRGEASANKDYSMYAYAADRGEEALFSKVYESNWGRRSMQP
;
A
#
# COMPACT_ATOMS: atom_id res chain seq x y z
N MET A 1 15.03 12.65 -10.34
CA MET A 1 13.84 12.97 -9.52
C MET A 1 14.30 13.25 -8.11
N SER A 2 14.01 14.44 -7.58
CA SER A 2 14.26 14.77 -6.18
C SER A 2 13.23 14.08 -5.31
N LYS A 3 13.67 13.39 -4.25
CA LYS A 3 12.77 12.70 -3.32
C LYS A 3 11.84 13.70 -2.66
N VAL A 4 10.54 13.45 -2.72
CA VAL A 4 9.65 13.87 -1.63
C VAL A 4 9.97 12.92 -0.49
N VAL A 5 10.48 13.41 0.62
CA VAL A 5 10.62 12.59 1.83
C VAL A 5 9.21 12.48 2.41
N PRO A 6 8.51 11.33 2.33
CA PRO A 6 7.12 11.25 2.77
C PRO A 6 6.99 11.46 4.28
N PHE A 7 8.06 11.22 5.03
CA PHE A 7 8.10 11.40 6.48
C PHE A 7 9.22 12.35 6.90
N PRO A 8 8.92 13.56 7.39
CA PRO A 8 9.96 14.39 7.96
C PRO A 8 10.59 13.67 9.16
N ARG A 9 11.91 13.80 9.32
CA ARG A 9 12.60 13.26 10.51
C ARG A 9 12.09 14.01 11.73
N TYR A 10 11.58 13.29 12.73
CA TYR A 10 11.21 13.86 14.02
C TYR A 10 12.32 13.61 15.06
N PRO A 11 12.64 14.60 15.92
CA PRO A 11 12.11 15.96 15.90
C PRO A 11 12.52 16.71 14.63
N LEU A 12 11.63 17.55 14.11
CA LEU A 12 11.93 18.40 12.96
C LEU A 12 13.23 19.16 13.27
N PRO A 13 14.24 19.13 12.40
CA PRO A 13 15.44 19.91 12.64
C PRO A 13 15.03 21.37 12.84
N THR A 14 15.41 21.93 13.98
CA THR A 14 15.22 23.35 14.24
C THR A 14 15.94 24.12 13.14
N ALA A 15 15.36 25.24 12.69
CA ALA A 15 15.81 26.01 11.53
C ALA A 15 17.27 26.54 11.60
N SER A 16 18.00 26.22 12.67
CA SER A 16 19.41 26.53 12.85
C SER A 16 20.30 25.30 12.62
N GLY A 17 20.78 25.14 11.38
CA GLY A 17 22.17 24.69 11.18
C GLY A 17 22.47 23.18 11.14
N ALA A 18 21.52 22.32 10.79
CA ALA A 18 21.87 20.95 10.38
C ALA A 18 21.43 20.69 8.95
N HIS A 19 22.37 20.82 8.01
CA HIS A 19 22.27 20.12 6.72
C HIS A 19 22.23 18.62 7.02
N SER A 20 21.03 18.08 7.25
CA SER A 20 20.78 16.64 7.22
C SER A 20 21.30 16.17 5.87
N SER A 21 22.42 15.44 5.86
CA SER A 21 23.04 15.01 4.61
C SER A 21 22.04 14.15 3.85
N ALA A 22 21.50 14.68 2.76
CA ALA A 22 20.70 13.93 1.80
C ALA A 22 21.47 12.70 1.27
N SER A 23 22.78 12.61 1.52
CA SER A 23 23.65 11.49 1.22
C SER A 23 23.34 10.18 1.94
N ARG A 24 22.48 10.17 2.98
CA ARG A 24 22.09 8.94 3.70
C ARG A 24 20.73 8.37 3.29
N ILE A 25 20.08 8.92 2.27
CA ILE A 25 18.79 8.40 1.82
C ILE A 25 19.07 7.40 0.67
N PRO A 26 18.78 6.09 0.83
CA PRO A 26 19.03 5.06 -0.19
C PRO A 26 18.29 5.39 -1.49
N PRO A 27 18.84 5.10 -2.68
CA PRO A 27 18.20 5.46 -3.96
C PRO A 27 16.76 4.93 -4.02
N VAL A 28 15.84 5.72 -4.59
CA VAL A 28 14.46 5.25 -4.75
C VAL A 28 14.44 4.06 -5.71
N PRO A 29 13.58 3.05 -5.48
CA PRO A 29 13.38 1.99 -6.46
C PRO A 29 13.04 2.59 -7.83
N PRO A 30 13.57 2.05 -8.95
CA PRO A 30 13.25 2.55 -10.29
C PRO A 30 11.74 2.66 -10.56
N THR A 31 10.95 1.82 -9.90
CA THR A 31 9.48 1.80 -9.97
C THR A 31 8.83 3.04 -9.34
N SER A 32 9.46 3.71 -8.38
CA SER A 32 8.89 4.96 -7.82
C SER A 32 8.78 6.11 -8.83
N THR A 33 9.48 6.03 -9.97
CA THR A 33 9.48 7.08 -11.00
C THR A 33 8.12 7.30 -11.65
N TYR A 34 7.23 6.30 -11.61
CA TYR A 34 5.86 6.42 -12.12
C TYR A 34 4.95 7.29 -11.23
N TRP A 35 5.27 7.49 -9.94
CA TRP A 35 4.56 8.40 -9.04
C TRP A 35 5.27 9.76 -8.94
N SER A 36 5.23 10.52 -10.04
CA SER A 36 5.76 11.88 -10.04
C SER A 36 4.65 12.88 -9.71
N PHE A 37 4.48 13.22 -8.43
CA PHE A 37 3.66 14.36 -8.05
C PHE A 37 4.50 15.64 -8.13
N PRO A 38 4.14 16.62 -8.97
CA PRO A 38 4.75 17.93 -8.85
C PRO A 38 4.39 18.49 -7.48
N ILE A 39 5.40 18.87 -6.69
CA ILE A 39 5.17 19.72 -5.51
C ILE A 39 4.59 21.01 -6.08
N ALA A 40 3.28 21.17 -6.02
CA ALA A 40 2.64 22.36 -6.53
C ALA A 40 3.16 23.54 -5.70
N SER A 41 3.85 24.49 -6.34
CA SER A 41 3.95 25.82 -5.75
C SER A 41 2.52 26.32 -5.61
N SER A 42 2.19 26.85 -4.44
CA SER A 42 0.86 27.29 -4.01
C SER A 42 0.29 28.49 -4.81
N THR A 43 0.71 28.67 -6.06
CA THR A 43 0.33 29.79 -6.92
C THR A 43 -0.78 29.37 -7.89
N GLY A 44 -2.02 29.38 -7.39
CA GLY A 44 -3.13 30.03 -8.11
C GLY A 44 -3.86 29.31 -9.26
N SER A 45 -3.57 28.06 -9.60
CA SER A 45 -4.42 27.32 -10.57
C SER A 45 -4.83 25.97 -9.99
N GLN A 46 -6.11 25.84 -9.62
CA GLN A 46 -6.70 24.54 -9.32
C GLN A 46 -6.69 23.71 -10.61
N ARG A 47 -5.62 22.91 -10.81
CA ARG A 47 -5.65 21.86 -11.83
C ARG A 47 -6.80 20.92 -11.50
N PRO A 48 -7.58 20.46 -12.50
CA PRO A 48 -8.62 19.47 -12.26
C PRO A 48 -8.00 18.24 -11.60
N ARG A 49 -8.58 17.82 -10.48
CA ARG A 49 -8.18 16.60 -9.77
C ARG A 49 -8.67 15.41 -10.58
N LYS A 50 -7.75 14.61 -11.12
CA LYS A 50 -8.08 13.33 -11.77
C LYS A 50 -8.40 12.30 -10.70
N THR A 51 -9.53 11.60 -10.83
CA THR A 51 -9.79 10.35 -10.10
C THR A 51 -9.08 9.23 -10.82
N TYR A 52 -8.29 8.45 -10.09
CA TYR A 52 -7.57 7.29 -10.62
C TYR A 52 -8.35 6.02 -10.28
N MET A 53 -8.34 5.04 -11.18
CA MET A 53 -8.97 3.74 -10.94
C MET A 53 -7.93 2.73 -10.46
N MET A 54 -8.22 2.03 -9.37
CA MET A 54 -7.42 0.96 -8.80
C MET A 54 -8.16 -0.37 -9.00
N GLY A 55 -7.62 -1.25 -9.85
CA GLY A 55 -8.14 -2.60 -10.06
C GLY A 55 -7.59 -3.58 -9.04
N THR A 56 -8.44 -4.39 -8.42
CA THR A 56 -8.06 -5.30 -7.33
C THR A 56 -7.79 -6.71 -7.86
N LEU A 57 -6.55 -7.17 -7.74
CA LEU A 57 -6.10 -8.51 -8.09
C LEU A 57 -5.86 -9.31 -6.80
N ASN A 58 -6.80 -10.19 -6.47
CA ASN A 58 -6.65 -11.11 -5.35
C ASN A 58 -5.87 -12.35 -5.81
N ALA A 59 -4.63 -12.50 -5.35
CA ALA A 59 -3.78 -13.66 -5.61
C ALA A 59 -4.06 -14.78 -4.60
N THR A 60 -5.33 -15.10 -4.36
CA THR A 60 -5.76 -16.16 -3.43
C THR A 60 -6.58 -17.20 -4.15
N PRO A 61 -6.44 -18.51 -3.84
CA PRO A 61 -7.22 -19.57 -4.48
C PRO A 61 -8.74 -19.37 -4.35
N ASP A 62 -9.22 -18.89 -3.20
CA ASP A 62 -10.65 -18.94 -2.85
C ASP A 62 -11.45 -17.67 -3.18
N SER A 63 -10.90 -16.70 -3.94
CA SER A 63 -11.56 -15.40 -4.12
C SER A 63 -12.37 -15.18 -5.40
N PHE A 64 -12.47 -16.20 -6.27
CA PHE A 64 -13.15 -16.09 -7.57
C PHE A 64 -14.57 -16.70 -7.58
N SER A 65 -15.42 -16.28 -6.64
CA SER A 65 -16.84 -16.64 -6.61
C SER A 65 -17.71 -15.98 -7.70
N ASP A 66 -17.11 -15.51 -8.80
CA ASP A 66 -17.81 -15.15 -10.05
C ASP A 66 -17.46 -16.09 -11.23
N GLY A 67 -16.83 -17.24 -10.98
CA GLY A 67 -16.71 -18.32 -11.99
C GLY A 67 -15.58 -18.13 -13.01
N SER A 68 -14.52 -17.40 -12.67
CA SER A 68 -13.34 -17.26 -13.52
C SER A 68 -12.17 -18.10 -13.00
N ALA A 69 -11.74 -19.10 -13.78
CA ALA A 69 -10.61 -19.98 -13.50
C ALA A 69 -9.29 -19.19 -13.41
N HIS A 70 -8.88 -18.79 -12.20
CA HIS A 70 -7.77 -17.87 -11.98
C HIS A 70 -6.78 -18.33 -10.89
N ASP A 71 -6.42 -19.62 -10.91
CA ASP A 71 -5.50 -20.21 -9.93
C ASP A 71 -4.04 -20.24 -10.40
N THR A 72 -3.71 -19.54 -11.47
CA THR A 72 -2.38 -19.59 -12.06
C THR A 72 -1.79 -18.20 -12.33
N LEU A 73 -0.46 -18.11 -12.29
CA LEU A 73 0.27 -16.89 -12.65
C LEU A 73 -0.15 -16.30 -14.02
N PRO A 74 -0.40 -17.10 -15.08
CA PRO A 74 -1.03 -16.63 -16.32
C PRO A 74 -2.34 -15.88 -16.14
N ASP A 75 -3.22 -16.35 -15.25
CA ASP A 75 -4.53 -15.75 -15.04
C ASP A 75 -4.44 -14.38 -14.38
N ALA A 76 -3.55 -14.25 -13.39
CA ALA A 76 -3.25 -12.97 -12.76
C ALA A 76 -2.73 -11.95 -13.80
N LEU A 77 -1.88 -12.38 -14.73
CA LEU A 77 -1.38 -11.52 -15.82
C LEU A 77 -2.48 -11.12 -16.81
N ALA A 78 -3.36 -12.06 -17.15
CA ALA A 78 -4.51 -11.82 -18.02
C ALA A 78 -5.45 -10.80 -17.38
N TYR A 79 -5.76 -10.96 -16.08
CA TYR A 79 -6.55 -10.01 -15.31
C TYR A 79 -5.90 -8.62 -15.29
N ALA A 80 -4.63 -8.51 -14.90
CA ALA A 80 -3.93 -7.23 -14.85
C ALA A 80 -3.95 -6.51 -16.21
N THR A 81 -3.74 -7.27 -17.29
CA THR A 81 -3.81 -6.74 -18.65
C THR A 81 -5.20 -6.26 -19.02
N SER A 82 -6.23 -7.03 -18.68
CA SER A 82 -7.63 -6.66 -18.91
C SER A 82 -8.02 -5.41 -18.12
N ALA A 83 -7.65 -5.34 -16.84
CA ALA A 83 -7.93 -4.20 -15.97
C ALA A 83 -7.27 -2.92 -16.50
N VAL A 84 -6.01 -2.98 -16.92
CA VAL A 84 -5.32 -1.83 -17.54
C VAL A 84 -5.97 -1.45 -18.86
N ALA A 85 -6.38 -2.42 -19.69
CA ALA A 85 -7.11 -2.14 -20.93
C ALA A 85 -8.48 -1.48 -20.67
N ALA A 86 -9.13 -1.80 -19.56
CA ALA A 86 -10.39 -1.19 -19.09
C ALA A 86 -10.19 0.18 -18.42
N GLY A 87 -8.96 0.64 -18.24
CA GLY A 87 -8.63 1.96 -17.71
C GLY A 87 -8.19 2.00 -16.25
N ALA A 88 -7.82 0.86 -15.64
CA ALA A 88 -7.14 0.87 -14.35
C ALA A 88 -5.79 1.58 -14.47
N ASP A 89 -5.56 2.57 -13.60
CA ASP A 89 -4.30 3.28 -13.48
C ASP A 89 -3.35 2.56 -12.50
N ILE A 90 -3.92 1.87 -11.52
CA ILE A 90 -3.23 1.12 -10.46
C ILE A 90 -3.78 -0.31 -10.42
N ILE A 91 -2.92 -1.30 -10.22
CA ILE A 91 -3.29 -2.68 -9.88
C ILE A 91 -2.90 -2.93 -8.43
N ASP A 92 -3.88 -3.26 -7.58
CA ASP A 92 -3.69 -3.58 -6.17
C ASP A 92 -3.66 -5.09 -6.00
N ILE A 93 -2.52 -5.62 -5.55
CA ILE A 93 -2.26 -7.06 -5.50
C ILE A 93 -2.25 -7.49 -4.04
N GLY A 94 -3.19 -8.36 -3.66
CA GLY A 94 -3.30 -8.90 -2.31
C GLY A 94 -3.23 -10.43 -2.29
N GLY A 95 -2.37 -11.00 -1.45
CA GLY A 95 -2.25 -12.47 -1.25
C GLY A 95 -2.99 -12.99 -0.02
N TYR A 96 -3.54 -12.09 0.79
CA TYR A 96 -4.27 -12.38 2.02
C TYR A 96 -5.69 -11.80 1.89
N SER A 97 -6.72 -12.65 1.92
CA SER A 97 -8.10 -12.17 1.87
C SER A 97 -8.51 -11.56 3.20
N THR A 98 -8.95 -10.30 3.17
CA THR A 98 -9.53 -9.61 4.33
C THR A 98 -11.05 -9.72 4.38
N ARG A 99 -11.65 -10.57 3.53
CA ARG A 99 -13.11 -10.78 3.50
C ARG A 99 -13.57 -11.54 4.74
N PRO A 100 -14.83 -11.35 5.19
CA PRO A 100 -15.32 -12.06 6.36
C PRO A 100 -15.28 -13.58 6.25
N GLY A 101 -14.65 -14.24 7.24
CA GLY A 101 -14.52 -15.70 7.28
C GLY A 101 -13.39 -16.29 6.42
N ALA A 102 -12.47 -15.46 5.91
CA ALA A 102 -11.29 -15.96 5.20
C ALA A 102 -10.34 -16.76 6.11
N ASP A 103 -9.72 -17.80 5.53
CA ASP A 103 -8.71 -18.60 6.22
C ASP A 103 -7.42 -17.83 6.47
N TYR A 104 -6.69 -18.23 7.52
CA TYR A 104 -5.38 -17.69 7.82
C TYR A 104 -4.38 -18.08 6.73
N VAL A 105 -3.66 -17.08 6.21
CA VAL A 105 -2.54 -17.26 5.26
C VAL A 105 -1.24 -16.90 5.97
N SER A 106 -0.23 -17.79 5.91
CA SER A 106 1.08 -17.52 6.50
C SER A 106 1.84 -16.44 5.72
N PRO A 107 2.82 -15.74 6.33
CA PRO A 107 3.67 -14.81 5.60
C PRO A 107 4.34 -15.42 4.37
N GLU A 108 4.82 -16.66 4.48
CA GLU A 108 5.49 -17.39 3.39
C GLU A 108 4.52 -17.70 2.26
N GLU A 109 3.28 -18.05 2.59
CA GLU A 109 2.24 -18.30 1.61
C GLU A 109 1.81 -17.02 0.91
N GLU A 110 1.58 -15.93 1.65
CA GLU A 110 1.27 -14.61 1.09
C GLU A 110 2.40 -14.12 0.17
N PHE A 111 3.66 -14.31 0.58
CA PHE A 111 4.84 -14.05 -0.24
C PHE A 111 4.81 -14.86 -1.55
N SER A 112 4.55 -16.17 -1.47
CA SER A 112 4.50 -17.05 -2.65
C SER A 112 3.37 -16.71 -3.62
N ARG A 113 2.32 -16.04 -3.14
CA ARG A 113 1.18 -15.57 -3.93
C ARG A 113 1.44 -14.23 -4.60
N VAL A 114 2.01 -13.26 -3.88
CA VAL A 114 2.15 -11.87 -4.34
C VAL A 114 3.38 -11.67 -5.23
N ILE A 115 4.55 -12.14 -4.77
CA ILE A 115 5.83 -11.78 -5.40
C ILE A 115 5.93 -12.26 -6.85
N PRO A 116 5.54 -13.50 -7.20
CA PRO A 116 5.53 -13.95 -8.59
C PRO A 116 4.68 -13.07 -9.51
N VAL A 117 3.50 -12.64 -9.05
CA VAL A 117 2.58 -11.81 -9.85
C VAL A 117 3.21 -10.45 -10.15
N VAL A 118 3.80 -9.80 -9.14
CA VAL A 118 4.49 -8.52 -9.30
C VAL A 118 5.63 -8.65 -10.31
N GLN A 119 6.49 -9.66 -10.14
CA GLN A 119 7.63 -9.92 -11.03
C GLN A 119 7.17 -10.20 -12.46
N ALA A 120 6.12 -11.01 -12.62
CA ALA A 120 5.59 -11.38 -13.92
C ALA A 120 5.01 -10.17 -14.67
N ILE A 121 4.23 -9.31 -13.98
CA ILE A 121 3.70 -8.06 -14.57
C ILE A 121 4.86 -7.16 -15.03
N ARG A 122 5.94 -7.08 -14.25
CA ARG A 122 7.12 -6.29 -14.62
C ARG A 122 7.97 -6.92 -15.73
N GLY A 123 7.79 -8.21 -16.01
CA GLY A 123 8.62 -8.99 -16.92
C GLY A 123 9.98 -9.37 -16.33
N LEU A 124 10.04 -9.51 -15.00
CA LEU A 124 11.21 -9.93 -14.23
C LEU A 124 11.12 -11.39 -13.75
N TRP A 125 9.98 -12.04 -13.99
CA TRP A 125 9.78 -13.46 -13.67
C TRP A 125 10.71 -14.34 -14.49
N GLN A 126 11.39 -15.27 -13.82
CA GLN A 126 12.24 -16.27 -14.43
C GLN A 126 11.55 -17.63 -14.35
N GLU A 127 11.41 -18.32 -15.50
CA GLU A 127 10.85 -19.66 -15.53
C GLU A 127 11.64 -20.60 -14.62
N GLY A 128 10.94 -21.34 -13.76
CA GLY A 128 11.55 -22.26 -12.78
C GLY A 128 11.89 -21.63 -11.43
N SER A 129 11.70 -20.31 -11.23
CA SER A 129 11.93 -19.65 -9.93
C SER A 129 10.75 -19.72 -8.95
N GLY A 130 9.65 -20.38 -9.33
CA GLY A 130 8.49 -20.64 -8.48
C GLY A 130 7.34 -21.31 -9.26
N PRO A 131 6.11 -21.31 -8.72
CA PRO A 131 4.99 -22.01 -9.35
C PRO A 131 4.50 -21.28 -10.61
N GLY A 132 4.36 -22.04 -11.70
CA GLY A 132 3.75 -21.57 -12.95
C GLY A 132 4.74 -21.24 -14.07
N THR A 133 4.18 -21.15 -15.28
CA THR A 133 4.92 -20.82 -16.52
C THR A 133 4.24 -19.62 -17.16
N VAL A 134 5.02 -18.63 -17.58
CA VAL A 134 4.51 -17.44 -18.25
C VAL A 134 4.91 -17.51 -19.71
N SER A 135 4.04 -18.05 -20.56
CA SER A 135 4.28 -18.09 -22.02
C SER A 135 3.88 -16.80 -22.73
N GLN A 136 3.24 -15.87 -22.03
CA GLN A 136 2.66 -14.68 -22.62
C GLN A 136 3.72 -13.59 -22.83
N ALA A 137 3.77 -13.03 -24.05
CA ALA A 137 4.62 -11.90 -24.36
C ALA A 137 4.31 -10.70 -23.44
N ARG A 138 5.36 -10.04 -22.94
CA ARG A 138 5.26 -8.88 -22.05
C ARG A 138 4.36 -7.79 -22.64
N ASN A 139 3.29 -7.44 -21.94
CA ASN A 139 2.47 -6.28 -22.28
C ASN A 139 3.11 -5.01 -21.72
N VAL A 140 3.60 -4.13 -22.60
CA VAL A 140 4.31 -2.90 -22.20
C VAL A 140 3.42 -1.95 -21.39
N LYS A 141 2.12 -1.86 -21.71
CA LYS A 141 1.20 -1.00 -20.96
C LYS A 141 0.96 -1.53 -19.55
N THR A 142 0.69 -2.84 -19.43
CA THR A 142 0.53 -3.50 -18.12
C THR A 142 1.82 -3.37 -17.29
N ALA A 143 2.98 -3.59 -17.91
CA ALA A 143 4.28 -3.47 -17.25
C ALA A 143 4.64 -2.03 -16.84
N ALA A 144 3.93 -1.01 -17.33
CA ALA A 144 4.08 0.39 -16.96
C ALA A 144 3.01 0.86 -15.95
N ALA A 145 1.99 0.05 -15.66
CA ALA A 145 0.98 0.38 -14.67
C ALA A 145 1.58 0.51 -13.27
N LEU A 146 0.92 1.31 -12.43
CA LEU A 146 1.24 1.38 -11.01
C LEU A 146 0.77 0.10 -10.33
N ILE A 147 1.57 -0.39 -9.40
CA ILE A 147 1.29 -1.59 -8.61
C ILE A 147 1.26 -1.17 -7.15
N SER A 148 0.14 -1.40 -6.51
CA SER A 148 -0.03 -1.37 -5.07
C SER A 148 0.06 -2.81 -4.55
N VAL A 149 0.64 -2.99 -3.37
CA VAL A 149 0.58 -4.26 -2.64
C VAL A 149 -0.36 -4.09 -1.45
N ASP A 150 -1.45 -4.86 -1.43
CA ASP A 150 -2.40 -4.95 -0.31
C ASP A 150 -1.86 -5.96 0.69
N THR A 151 -1.15 -5.44 1.70
CA THR A 151 -0.60 -6.25 2.77
C THR A 151 -0.41 -5.41 4.02
N PHE A 152 -0.63 -6.05 5.16
CA PHE A 152 -0.27 -5.51 6.45
C PHE A 152 1.02 -6.14 7.00
N ARG A 153 1.72 -6.98 6.25
CA ARG A 153 2.97 -7.61 6.70
C ARG A 153 4.16 -6.85 6.14
N TRP A 154 5.03 -6.36 7.01
CA TRP A 154 6.16 -5.53 6.59
C TRP A 154 7.16 -6.31 5.75
N GLU A 155 7.32 -7.61 6.00
CA GLU A 155 8.15 -8.54 5.22
C GLU A 155 7.63 -8.65 3.77
N VAL A 156 6.32 -8.83 3.61
CA VAL A 156 5.68 -8.94 2.28
C VAL A 156 5.74 -7.60 1.56
N ALA A 157 5.50 -6.50 2.25
CA ALA A 157 5.57 -5.15 1.70
C ALA A 157 6.99 -4.83 1.17
N GLU A 158 8.03 -5.13 1.96
CA GLU A 158 9.43 -4.91 1.60
C GLU A 158 9.78 -5.66 0.30
N GLU A 159 9.48 -6.94 0.27
CA GLU A 159 9.80 -7.82 -0.86
C GLU A 159 8.97 -7.50 -2.10
N ALA A 160 7.69 -7.14 -1.95
CA ALA A 160 6.85 -6.74 -3.08
C ALA A 160 7.36 -5.46 -3.73
N VAL A 161 7.83 -4.49 -2.95
CA VAL A 161 8.44 -3.27 -3.49
C VAL A 161 9.76 -3.60 -4.20
N HIS A 162 10.59 -4.50 -3.66
CA HIS A 162 11.79 -4.99 -4.34
C HIS A 162 11.47 -5.71 -5.66
N ALA A 163 10.37 -6.48 -5.70
CA ALA A 163 9.87 -7.15 -6.89
C ALA A 163 9.32 -6.19 -7.96
N GLY A 164 8.98 -4.96 -7.57
CA GLY A 164 8.58 -3.90 -8.47
C GLY A 164 7.21 -3.27 -8.21
N ALA A 165 6.64 -3.47 -7.02
CA ALA A 165 5.54 -2.66 -6.54
C ALA A 165 5.97 -1.19 -6.37
N ASN A 166 4.99 -0.28 -6.34
CA ASN A 166 5.21 1.15 -6.26
C ASN A 166 4.71 1.76 -4.95
N CYS A 167 3.72 1.14 -4.30
CA CYS A 167 3.15 1.63 -3.05
C CYS A 167 2.64 0.49 -2.18
N ILE A 168 2.49 0.77 -0.89
CA ILE A 168 1.94 -0.16 0.11
C ILE A 168 0.50 0.28 0.40
N ASN A 169 -0.45 -0.66 0.38
CA ASN A 169 -1.82 -0.48 0.85
C ASN A 169 -1.98 -1.29 2.14
N ASP A 170 -2.03 -0.61 3.29
CA ASP A 170 -2.07 -1.26 4.60
C ASP A 170 -3.42 -0.98 5.29
N VAL A 171 -4.21 -2.05 5.39
CA VAL A 171 -5.55 -2.03 6.00
C VAL A 171 -5.56 -1.66 7.49
N TYR A 172 -4.43 -1.84 8.19
CA TYR A 172 -4.26 -1.55 9.62
C TYR A 172 -3.42 -0.31 9.89
N ALA A 173 -3.06 0.48 8.88
CA ALA A 173 -2.29 1.70 9.05
C ALA A 173 -1.02 1.52 9.92
N PHE A 174 -0.24 0.47 9.61
CA PHE A 174 0.98 0.05 10.28
C PHE A 174 0.81 -0.58 11.66
N THR A 175 -0.40 -0.72 12.23
CA THR A 175 -0.51 -1.28 13.59
C THR A 175 -0.57 -2.80 13.64
N GLY A 176 -0.68 -3.47 12.48
CA GLY A 176 -0.97 -4.89 12.41
C GLY A 176 -2.41 -5.23 12.86
N PRO A 177 -2.78 -6.53 12.82
CA PRO A 177 -4.16 -6.98 13.03
C PRO A 177 -4.63 -6.91 14.48
N GLU A 178 -3.71 -6.89 15.45
CA GLU A 178 -4.05 -6.93 16.87
C GLU A 178 -4.85 -5.71 17.31
N TYR A 179 -5.96 -5.97 18.01
CA TYR A 179 -6.78 -4.95 18.63
C TYR A 179 -7.40 -5.47 19.95
N PRO A 180 -7.37 -4.69 21.05
CA PRO A 180 -6.76 -3.38 21.20
C PRO A 180 -5.24 -3.39 20.98
N LEU A 181 -4.66 -2.23 20.68
CA LEU A 181 -3.23 -2.10 20.39
C LEU A 181 -2.37 -2.63 21.53
N SER A 182 -1.35 -3.40 21.17
CA SER A 182 -0.42 -4.05 22.09
C SER A 182 1.01 -3.56 21.88
N GLN A 183 1.94 -4.11 22.66
CA GLN A 183 3.37 -3.92 22.40
C GLN A 183 3.78 -4.50 21.04
N ALA A 184 3.19 -5.63 20.61
CA ALA A 184 3.42 -6.19 19.29
C ALA A 184 2.93 -5.25 18.18
N SER A 185 1.79 -4.57 18.38
CA SER A 185 1.33 -3.51 17.45
C SER A 185 2.34 -2.37 17.32
N ALA A 186 2.99 -1.96 18.41
CA ALA A 186 4.01 -0.92 18.38
C ALA A 186 5.29 -1.36 17.65
N GLU A 187 5.72 -2.61 17.84
CA GLU A 187 6.86 -3.20 17.14
C GLU A 187 6.59 -3.31 15.63
N HIS A 188 5.41 -3.81 15.28
CA HIS A 188 4.93 -3.89 13.90
C HIS A 188 4.93 -2.52 13.22
N PHE A 189 4.43 -1.51 13.92
CA PHE A 189 4.38 -0.14 13.44
C PHE A 189 5.76 0.45 13.15
N VAL A 190 6.75 0.16 13.99
CA VAL A 190 8.14 0.58 13.75
C VAL A 190 8.68 -0.10 12.49
N LYS A 191 8.43 -1.40 12.31
CA LYS A 191 8.91 -2.18 11.15
C LYS A 191 8.30 -1.70 9.83
N MET A 192 6.98 -1.62 9.74
CA MET A 192 6.31 -1.20 8.49
C MET A 192 6.67 0.26 8.12
N ARG A 193 6.75 1.15 9.13
CA ARG A 193 7.23 2.52 8.93
C ARG A 193 8.66 2.55 8.41
N GLN A 194 9.54 1.69 8.93
CA GLN A 194 10.93 1.61 8.47
C GLN A 194 10.98 1.20 7.00
N VAL A 195 10.25 0.16 6.59
CA VAL A 195 10.15 -0.29 5.18
C VAL A 195 9.69 0.86 4.28
N ALA A 196 8.56 1.50 4.60
CA ALA A 196 8.03 2.61 3.80
C ALA A 196 9.02 3.78 3.67
N ARG A 197 9.75 4.08 4.75
CA ARG A 197 10.78 5.12 4.77
C ARG A 197 12.00 4.76 3.94
N ASP A 198 12.54 3.55 4.14
CA ASP A 198 13.81 3.12 3.56
C ASP A 198 13.63 2.87 2.05
N LEU A 199 12.48 2.37 1.62
CA LEU A 199 12.13 2.21 0.21
C LEU A 199 11.53 3.48 -0.42
N ALA A 200 11.20 4.48 0.39
CA ALA A 200 10.66 5.77 -0.02
C ALA A 200 9.44 5.65 -0.96
N VAL A 201 8.53 4.75 -0.63
CA VAL A 201 7.28 4.51 -1.38
C VAL A 201 6.09 5.21 -0.69
N PRO A 202 5.09 5.68 -1.45
CA PRO A 202 3.84 6.15 -0.88
C PRO A 202 3.06 4.99 -0.24
N VAL A 203 2.19 5.35 0.69
CA VAL A 203 1.40 4.39 1.47
C VAL A 203 -0.06 4.83 1.54
N VAL A 204 -0.98 3.90 1.32
CA VAL A 204 -2.40 4.03 1.64
C VAL A 204 -2.60 3.47 3.04
N LEU A 205 -3.09 4.31 3.96
CA LEU A 205 -3.36 3.93 5.34
C LEU A 205 -4.87 3.88 5.53
N MET A 206 -5.40 2.70 5.86
CA MET A 206 -6.83 2.54 6.14
C MET A 206 -7.07 2.46 7.65
N HIS A 207 -8.26 2.87 8.07
CA HIS A 207 -8.69 2.67 9.46
C HIS A 207 -9.40 1.33 9.59
N SER A 208 -8.86 0.45 10.44
CA SER A 208 -9.48 -0.82 10.82
C SER A 208 -9.41 -1.02 12.34
N ARG A 209 -10.35 -1.79 12.89
CA ARG A 209 -10.37 -2.23 14.30
C ARG A 209 -10.67 -3.71 14.36
N GLY A 210 -9.83 -4.45 15.07
CA GLY A 210 -9.85 -5.92 15.06
C GLY A 210 -9.53 -6.49 13.69
N GLU A 211 -9.68 -7.80 13.57
CA GLU A 211 -9.41 -8.54 12.34
C GLU A 211 -10.18 -7.94 11.15
N ALA A 212 -9.49 -7.76 10.02
CA ALA A 212 -10.05 -7.17 8.82
C ALA A 212 -11.18 -8.05 8.25
N SER A 213 -11.07 -9.36 8.44
CA SER A 213 -12.06 -10.40 8.13
C SER A 213 -13.15 -10.56 9.20
N ALA A 214 -13.23 -9.70 10.21
CA ALA A 214 -14.36 -9.71 11.12
C ALA A 214 -15.51 -8.83 10.59
N ASN A 215 -16.75 -9.22 10.89
CA ASN A 215 -17.88 -8.30 10.79
C ASN A 215 -17.70 -7.20 11.83
N LYS A 216 -17.47 -5.96 11.37
CA LYS A 216 -17.16 -4.84 12.25
C LYS A 216 -18.45 -4.14 12.67
N ASP A 217 -18.73 -4.13 13.97
CA ASP A 217 -19.73 -3.26 14.55
C ASP A 217 -19.06 -2.02 15.14
N TYR A 218 -19.40 -0.86 14.59
CA TYR A 218 -18.91 0.44 15.07
C TYR A 218 -19.95 1.20 15.88
N SER A 219 -21.15 0.65 16.09
CA SER A 219 -22.28 1.30 16.75
C SER A 219 -21.95 1.76 18.18
N MET A 220 -21.03 1.05 18.84
CA MET A 220 -20.56 1.33 20.20
C MET A 220 -19.65 2.56 20.31
N TYR A 221 -19.20 3.16 19.20
CA TYR A 221 -18.32 4.32 19.24
C TYR A 221 -19.08 5.62 18.98
N ALA A 222 -18.95 6.58 19.91
CA ALA A 222 -19.70 7.84 19.90
C ALA A 222 -19.53 8.67 18.61
N TYR A 223 -18.42 8.54 17.87
CA TYR A 223 -18.24 9.23 16.59
C TYR A 223 -19.00 8.58 15.42
N ALA A 224 -19.36 7.30 15.52
CA ALA A 224 -20.15 6.59 14.50
C ALA A 224 -21.65 6.90 14.63
N ALA A 225 -22.08 7.39 15.80
CA ALA A 225 -23.43 7.89 16.05
C ALA A 225 -23.66 9.29 15.45
N ASP A 226 -22.59 10.06 15.24
CA ASP A 226 -22.63 11.41 14.67
C ASP A 226 -22.71 11.33 13.14
N ARG A 227 -23.89 10.97 12.61
CA ARG A 227 -24.22 11.10 11.17
C ARG A 227 -24.53 12.55 10.78
N GLY A 228 -23.78 13.50 11.33
CA GLY A 228 -23.85 14.93 11.01
C GLY A 228 -22.62 15.35 10.21
N GLU A 229 -22.87 15.99 9.06
CA GLU A 229 -21.96 16.30 7.94
C GLU A 229 -20.62 17.03 8.21
N GLU A 230 -20.10 17.18 9.43
CA GLU A 230 -18.88 18.00 9.64
C GLU A 230 -17.74 17.37 10.47
N ALA A 231 -17.87 16.17 11.03
CA ALA A 231 -16.96 15.75 12.10
C ALA A 231 -15.70 14.92 11.71
N LEU A 232 -15.56 14.45 10.46
CA LEU A 232 -14.52 13.44 10.14
C LEU A 232 -13.09 13.99 9.92
N PHE A 233 -12.92 15.29 9.68
CA PHE A 233 -11.59 15.87 9.41
C PHE A 233 -10.85 16.40 10.65
N SER A 234 -11.51 16.57 11.80
CA SER A 234 -10.90 17.20 12.99
C SER A 234 -10.27 16.21 13.98
N LYS A 235 -10.84 15.00 14.15
CA LYS A 235 -10.51 14.17 15.33
C LYS A 235 -9.32 13.23 15.18
N VAL A 236 -8.97 12.78 13.97
CA VAL A 236 -7.84 11.84 13.77
C VAL A 236 -6.47 12.54 13.81
N TYR A 237 -6.42 13.85 13.55
CA TYR A 237 -5.17 14.61 13.61
C TYR A 237 -4.78 15.02 15.04
N GLU A 238 -5.75 15.20 15.94
CA GLU A 238 -5.49 15.78 17.27
C GLU A 238 -5.09 14.76 18.35
N SER A 239 -5.42 13.48 18.19
CA SER A 239 -5.15 12.49 19.24
C SER A 239 -3.75 11.88 19.22
N ASN A 240 -3.03 11.93 18.10
CA ASN A 240 -1.71 11.26 17.94
C ASN A 240 -0.53 12.20 17.70
N TRP A 241 -0.77 13.48 17.39
CA TRP A 241 0.29 14.46 17.11
C TRP A 241 -0.01 15.76 17.85
N GLY A 242 0.49 15.86 19.08
CA GLY A 242 0.21 16.98 19.98
C GLY A 242 0.49 18.35 19.38
N ARG A 243 -0.53 19.21 19.33
CA ARG A 243 -0.32 20.66 19.16
C ARG A 243 0.41 21.17 20.41
N ARG A 244 1.63 21.68 20.23
CA ARG A 244 2.13 22.70 21.16
C ARG A 244 1.25 23.93 20.97
N SER A 245 0.54 24.31 22.02
CA SER A 245 -0.11 25.60 22.13
C SER A 245 0.92 26.71 21.91
N MET A 246 0.78 27.46 20.83
CA MET A 246 1.22 28.85 20.85
C MET A 246 0.09 29.62 21.52
N GLN A 247 0.33 30.03 22.76
CA GLN A 247 -0.41 31.12 23.40
C GLN A 247 0.21 32.46 22.98
N PRO A 248 -0.58 33.56 23.02
CA PRO A 248 -0.45 34.71 22.12
C PRO A 248 0.83 35.52 22.26
#